data_AF-C0PE91-F1
#
_entry.id   AF-C0PE91-F1
#
_cell.length_a   1.000
_cell.length_b   1.000
_cell.length_c   1.000
_cell.angle_alpha   90.00
_cell.angle_beta   90.00
_cell.angle_gamma   90.00
#
_symmetry.space_group_name_H-M   'P 1'
#
loop_
_entity.id
_entity.type
_entity.pdbx_description
1 polymer ?
#
loop_
_entity_poly.entity_id
_entity_poly.type
_entity_poly.pdbx_seq_one_letter_code
_entity_poly.pdbx_strand_id
1 'polypeptide(L)'
;MATMFNNTKYVVGMSLRNELRGPKQNVSLWYRYMQLGAEAVHAANPNVLVILSGLDFDNTLSFLFKEKVRLSFSGKLVYEQHWYGFSDGGNWETQNQNDVCGMVVDFIWAKGLFLLQHGWPLFFSEFGFDMSGTHIGDNRYLTCFLSVAAEMDLDWAIWALQGSYYIREGILAYDESYGLLTWDWCTARNPSFIKRINSLQSAFQGPGLPNTQQPYYIIFHPQSGLCVLARSSKLLELGPCDESNAWNYTSAYELVVKSTGQCLQAQSVGKNAKLGTDCSKPSSKWHLISDSKMHVSAELAKNGTRVCLEASPDGAIRTNQCKCLSVDPTCDPESQWFKVILSSRDIPGGDSILQLPSLGPWPPTSLSS
;
A
#
# COMPACT_ATOMS: atom_id res chain seq x y z
N MET A 1 -31.95 -5.63 6.22
CA MET A 1 -30.64 -6.22 5.88
C MET A 1 -29.86 -6.62 7.13
N ALA A 2 -29.50 -5.68 8.03
CA ALA A 2 -28.77 -5.99 9.27
C ALA A 2 -29.29 -7.20 10.06
N THR A 3 -30.59 -7.24 10.36
CA THR A 3 -31.25 -8.35 11.08
C THR A 3 -31.14 -9.70 10.35
N MET A 4 -31.19 -9.70 9.02
CA MET A 4 -31.13 -10.92 8.20
C MET A 4 -29.81 -11.66 8.40
N PHE A 5 -28.72 -10.91 8.62
CA PHE A 5 -27.36 -11.44 8.74
C PHE A 5 -26.86 -11.52 10.19
N ASN A 6 -27.74 -11.41 11.20
CA ASN A 6 -27.32 -11.39 12.60
C ASN A 6 -26.55 -12.65 13.03
N ASN A 7 -26.87 -13.79 12.42
CA ASN A 7 -26.22 -15.08 12.71
C ASN A 7 -25.23 -15.50 11.59
N THR A 8 -24.91 -14.62 10.65
CA THR A 8 -24.04 -14.93 9.50
C THR A 8 -22.64 -14.43 9.75
N LYS A 9 -21.74 -15.32 10.20
CA LYS A 9 -20.34 -14.97 10.53
C LYS A 9 -19.50 -14.46 9.35
N TYR A 10 -19.95 -14.72 8.12
CA TYR A 10 -19.25 -14.29 6.90
C TYR A 10 -19.59 -12.86 6.46
N VAL A 11 -20.62 -12.23 7.06
CA VAL A 11 -20.90 -10.81 6.85
C VAL A 11 -20.24 -10.05 7.99
N VAL A 12 -19.07 -9.48 7.71
CA VAL A 12 -18.23 -8.83 8.73
C VAL A 12 -18.52 -7.34 8.87
N GLY A 13 -19.09 -6.71 7.85
CA GLY A 13 -19.37 -5.27 7.83
C GLY A 13 -20.54 -4.91 6.93
N MET A 14 -21.10 -3.73 7.16
CA MET A 14 -22.16 -3.14 6.34
C MET A 14 -21.81 -1.67 6.06
N SER A 15 -21.48 -1.39 4.79
CA SER A 15 -21.41 -0.02 4.29
C SER A 15 -22.82 0.54 4.12
N LEU A 16 -23.01 1.77 4.63
CA LEU A 16 -24.30 2.44 4.58
C LEU A 16 -24.60 3.02 3.18
N ARG A 17 -23.56 3.31 2.38
CA ARG A 17 -23.63 3.98 1.07
C ARG A 17 -22.37 3.66 0.27
N ASN A 18 -22.48 3.66 -1.06
CA ASN A 18 -21.32 3.60 -1.95
C ASN A 18 -20.89 5.03 -2.34
N GLU A 19 -21.15 5.42 -3.59
CA GLU A 19 -20.74 6.70 -4.17
C GLU A 19 -21.92 7.69 -4.23
N LEU A 20 -22.02 8.61 -3.26
CA LEU A 20 -22.96 9.72 -3.40
C LEU A 20 -22.53 10.63 -4.56
N ARG A 21 -23.41 10.77 -5.56
CA ARG A 21 -23.13 11.49 -6.81
C ARG A 21 -23.88 12.82 -6.90
N GLY A 22 -23.29 13.75 -7.64
CA GLY A 22 -23.94 14.99 -8.07
C GLY A 22 -23.70 16.20 -7.15
N PRO A 23 -24.18 17.40 -7.57
CA PRO A 23 -23.80 18.67 -6.95
C PRO A 23 -24.57 19.01 -5.68
N LYS A 24 -25.58 18.20 -5.29
CA LYS A 24 -26.48 18.48 -4.16
C LYS A 24 -26.02 17.82 -2.84
N GLN A 25 -24.78 17.40 -2.77
CA GLN A 25 -24.21 16.80 -1.58
C GLN A 25 -24.11 17.81 -0.44
N ASN A 26 -24.48 17.40 0.77
CA ASN A 26 -24.61 18.30 1.91
C ASN A 26 -24.09 17.61 3.18
N VAL A 27 -23.08 18.22 3.81
CA VAL A 27 -22.42 17.68 5.01
C VAL A 27 -23.38 17.54 6.19
N SER A 28 -24.30 18.50 6.41
CA SER A 28 -25.27 18.42 7.50
C SER A 28 -26.26 17.25 7.32
N LEU A 29 -26.71 17.02 6.08
CA LEU A 29 -27.54 15.86 5.76
C LEU A 29 -26.76 14.55 5.85
N TRP A 30 -25.48 14.56 5.47
CA TRP A 30 -24.59 13.41 5.65
C TRP A 30 -24.53 13.02 7.13
N TYR A 31 -24.20 13.96 8.03
CA TYR A 31 -24.16 13.67 9.48
C TYR A 31 -25.50 13.12 9.98
N ARG A 32 -26.61 13.78 9.62
CA ARG A 32 -27.94 13.35 10.05
C ARG A 32 -28.24 11.92 9.62
N TYR A 33 -28.10 11.60 8.34
CA TYR A 33 -28.55 10.32 7.81
C TYR A 33 -27.55 9.19 8.00
N MET A 34 -26.24 9.46 7.95
CA MET A 34 -25.23 8.45 8.24
C MET A 34 -25.28 8.02 9.70
N GLN A 35 -25.47 8.96 10.64
CA GLN A 35 -25.64 8.60 12.05
C GLN A 35 -26.94 7.82 12.29
N LEU A 36 -28.07 8.25 11.72
CA LEU A 36 -29.33 7.49 11.84
C LEU A 36 -29.21 6.07 11.27
N GLY A 37 -28.55 5.93 10.12
CA GLY A 37 -28.29 4.63 9.51
C GLY A 37 -27.36 3.76 10.36
N ALA A 38 -26.30 4.35 10.90
CA ALA A 38 -25.35 3.66 11.76
C ALA A 38 -26.00 3.11 13.03
N GLU A 39 -26.79 3.93 13.73
CA GLU A 39 -27.55 3.51 14.91
C GLU A 39 -28.52 2.38 14.59
N ALA A 40 -29.25 2.49 13.47
CA ALA A 40 -30.22 1.48 13.06
C ALA A 40 -29.55 0.14 12.71
N VAL A 41 -28.41 0.16 12.00
CA VAL A 41 -27.65 -1.05 11.68
C VAL A 41 -27.09 -1.69 12.94
N HIS A 42 -26.43 -0.91 13.80
CA HIS A 42 -25.82 -1.43 15.02
C HIS A 42 -26.86 -2.00 15.99
N ALA A 43 -27.99 -1.32 16.18
CA ALA A 43 -29.09 -1.83 17.01
C ALA A 43 -29.68 -3.14 16.48
N ALA A 44 -29.72 -3.31 15.16
CA ALA A 44 -30.24 -4.52 14.52
C ALA A 44 -29.23 -5.67 14.49
N ASN A 45 -27.93 -5.38 14.45
CA ASN A 45 -26.85 -6.35 14.42
C ASN A 45 -25.56 -5.72 15.00
N PRO A 46 -25.27 -5.93 16.29
CA PRO A 46 -24.09 -5.34 16.93
C PRO A 46 -22.78 -6.08 16.58
N ASN A 47 -22.86 -7.21 15.87
CA ASN A 47 -21.69 -8.03 15.54
C ASN A 47 -20.89 -7.48 14.35
N VAL A 48 -21.57 -6.82 13.40
CA VAL A 48 -20.95 -6.28 12.18
C VAL A 48 -20.25 -4.95 12.41
N LEU A 49 -19.24 -4.67 11.60
CA LEU A 49 -18.69 -3.33 11.42
C LEU A 49 -19.73 -2.45 10.71
N VAL A 50 -19.90 -1.22 11.17
CA VAL A 50 -20.70 -0.19 10.52
C VAL A 50 -19.75 0.72 9.78
N ILE A 51 -19.84 0.72 8.45
CA ILE A 51 -18.91 1.42 7.58
C ILE A 51 -19.56 2.71 7.06
N LEU A 52 -18.87 3.84 7.25
CA LEU A 52 -19.32 5.16 6.79
C LEU A 52 -18.52 5.62 5.58
N SER A 53 -19.16 5.65 4.42
CA SER A 53 -18.65 6.32 3.23
C SER A 53 -18.83 7.84 3.31
N GLY A 54 -17.98 8.56 2.61
CA GLY A 54 -17.94 10.01 2.50
C GLY A 54 -18.77 10.58 1.37
N LEU A 55 -18.30 11.73 0.87
CA LEU A 55 -18.89 12.48 -0.22
C LEU A 55 -18.02 12.38 -1.47
N ASP A 56 -18.55 12.90 -2.57
CA ASP A 56 -17.86 13.05 -3.86
C ASP A 56 -17.35 11.71 -4.39
N PHE A 57 -18.28 10.78 -4.65
CA PHE A 57 -17.95 9.40 -5.05
C PHE A 57 -17.08 8.67 -4.03
N ASP A 58 -17.33 8.95 -2.74
CA ASP A 58 -16.54 8.43 -1.63
C ASP A 58 -15.05 8.85 -1.66
N ASN A 59 -14.70 9.90 -2.40
CA ASN A 59 -13.33 10.38 -2.45
C ASN A 59 -12.95 11.28 -1.26
N THR A 60 -13.91 11.73 -0.43
CA THR A 60 -13.60 12.66 0.67
C THR A 60 -14.44 12.50 1.93
N LEU A 61 -13.72 12.47 3.04
CA LEU A 61 -14.18 12.53 4.43
C LEU A 61 -13.63 13.79 5.14
N SER A 62 -13.09 14.76 4.40
CA SER A 62 -12.35 15.91 4.96
C SER A 62 -13.14 16.75 5.98
N PHE A 63 -14.47 16.76 5.87
CA PHE A 63 -15.34 17.46 6.82
C PHE A 63 -15.32 16.85 8.24
N LEU A 64 -14.89 15.59 8.39
CA LEU A 64 -14.68 14.94 9.69
C LEU A 64 -13.49 15.52 10.46
N PHE A 65 -12.62 16.29 9.81
CA PHE A 65 -11.54 17.00 10.49
C PHE A 65 -12.08 18.03 11.50
N LYS A 66 -13.24 18.63 11.20
CA LYS A 66 -13.87 19.67 12.03
C LYS A 66 -14.81 19.12 13.08
N GLU A 67 -15.56 18.08 12.74
CA GLU A 67 -16.59 17.51 13.61
C GLU A 67 -16.55 15.98 13.55
N LYS A 68 -16.72 15.35 14.71
CA LYS A 68 -16.76 13.88 14.82
C LYS A 68 -18.21 13.43 14.77
N VAL A 69 -18.47 12.25 14.20
CA VAL A 69 -19.81 11.64 14.31
C VAL A 69 -20.16 11.38 15.77
N ARG A 70 -21.45 11.50 16.10
CA ARG A 70 -21.99 11.21 17.44
C ARG A 70 -22.86 9.98 17.36
N LEU A 71 -22.36 8.89 17.93
CA LEU A 71 -23.01 7.58 17.97
C LEU A 71 -23.06 7.07 19.41
N SER A 72 -24.06 6.24 19.71
CA SER A 72 -24.25 5.59 21.00
C SER A 72 -23.26 4.45 21.26
N PHE A 73 -22.56 4.00 20.22
CA PHE A 73 -21.64 2.86 20.24
C PHE A 73 -20.22 3.24 19.79
N SER A 74 -19.25 2.41 20.19
CA SER A 74 -17.83 2.52 19.82
C SER A 74 -17.25 1.14 19.48
N GLY A 75 -16.10 1.09 18.81
CA GLY A 75 -15.38 -0.16 18.53
C GLY A 75 -15.97 -1.03 17.40
N LYS A 76 -17.01 -0.54 16.71
CA LYS A 76 -17.59 -1.15 15.51
C LYS A 76 -17.67 -0.21 14.31
N LEU A 77 -17.16 1.01 14.46
CA LEU A 77 -17.20 2.04 13.43
C LEU A 77 -15.93 1.96 12.57
N VAL A 78 -16.11 1.98 11.25
CA VAL A 78 -15.04 2.05 10.26
C VAL A 78 -15.41 3.10 9.22
N TYR A 79 -14.43 3.81 8.67
CA TYR A 79 -14.61 4.72 7.55
C TYR A 79 -14.07 4.08 6.28
N GLU A 80 -14.63 4.45 5.14
CA GLU A 80 -14.14 4.01 3.84
C GLU A 80 -13.87 5.20 2.93
N GLN A 81 -12.95 4.99 1.99
CA GLN A 81 -12.60 5.97 0.96
C GLN A 81 -12.29 5.24 -0.33
N HIS A 82 -12.65 5.82 -1.47
CA HIS A 82 -12.23 5.35 -2.79
C HIS A 82 -10.96 6.08 -3.22
N TRP A 83 -10.07 5.38 -3.94
CA TRP A 83 -8.91 6.00 -4.57
C TRP A 83 -8.67 5.38 -5.94
N TYR A 84 -8.85 6.17 -6.99
CA TYR A 84 -8.45 5.84 -8.35
C TYR A 84 -7.53 6.94 -8.89
N GLY A 85 -6.61 6.58 -9.79
CA GLY A 85 -5.67 7.55 -10.40
C GLY A 85 -6.35 8.68 -11.16
N PHE A 86 -7.60 8.49 -11.59
CA PHE A 86 -8.39 9.52 -12.25
C PHE A 86 -9.24 10.39 -11.30
N SER A 87 -9.32 10.07 -10.00
CA SER A 87 -10.13 10.80 -9.00
C SER A 87 -9.30 11.55 -7.95
N ASP A 88 -7.97 11.42 -8.00
CA ASP A 88 -7.06 11.94 -6.99
C ASP A 88 -6.46 13.32 -7.32
N GLY A 89 -6.83 13.89 -8.47
CA GLY A 89 -6.33 15.19 -8.94
C GLY A 89 -4.92 15.14 -9.53
N GLY A 90 -4.27 13.97 -9.52
CA GLY A 90 -2.97 13.75 -10.10
C GLY A 90 -3.03 13.69 -11.62
N ASN A 91 -2.02 14.27 -12.28
CA ASN A 91 -1.85 14.16 -13.72
C ASN A 91 -0.74 13.14 -14.05
N TRP A 92 -1.06 11.88 -13.79
CA TRP A 92 -0.12 10.76 -13.83
C TRP A 92 0.53 10.54 -15.21
N GLU A 93 -0.13 10.91 -16.31
CA GLU A 93 0.38 10.69 -17.66
C GLU A 93 1.37 11.76 -18.14
N THR A 94 1.12 13.02 -17.77
CA THR A 94 1.84 14.16 -18.39
C THR A 94 2.76 14.90 -17.45
N GLN A 95 2.76 14.56 -16.16
CA GLN A 95 3.66 15.13 -15.16
C GLN A 95 4.64 14.09 -14.63
N ASN A 96 5.71 14.58 -14.00
CA ASN A 96 6.69 13.73 -13.34
C ASN A 96 6.04 12.92 -12.21
N GLN A 97 6.20 11.59 -12.25
CA GLN A 97 5.52 10.68 -11.35
C GLN A 97 5.89 10.89 -9.87
N ASN A 98 7.12 11.33 -9.57
CA ASN A 98 7.54 11.66 -8.21
C ASN A 98 6.80 12.86 -7.65
N ASP A 99 6.69 13.93 -8.44
CA ASP A 99 6.03 15.16 -8.04
C ASP A 99 4.53 14.93 -7.86
N VAL A 100 3.91 14.20 -8.79
CA VAL A 100 2.50 13.81 -8.72
C VAL A 100 2.22 12.96 -7.49
N CYS A 101 3.04 11.94 -7.21
CA CYS A 101 2.83 11.09 -6.03
C CYS A 101 2.96 11.89 -4.73
N GLY A 102 3.95 12.78 -4.60
CA GLY A 102 4.06 13.65 -3.42
C GLY A 102 2.81 14.52 -3.21
N MET A 103 2.35 15.20 -4.27
CA MET A 103 1.16 16.04 -4.23
C MET A 103 -0.13 15.27 -3.93
N VAL A 104 -0.33 14.12 -4.58
CA VAL A 104 -1.53 13.30 -4.40
C VAL A 104 -1.60 12.73 -2.99
N VAL A 105 -0.47 12.27 -2.43
CA VAL A 105 -0.44 11.75 -1.06
C VAL A 105 -0.91 12.82 -0.05
N ASP A 106 -0.49 14.07 -0.20
CA ASP A 106 -0.97 15.18 0.64
C ASP A 106 -2.49 15.42 0.47
N PHE A 107 -3.01 15.30 -0.75
CA PHE A 107 -4.44 15.45 -1.02
C PHE A 107 -5.28 14.32 -0.42
N ILE A 108 -4.86 13.08 -0.61
CA ILE A 108 -5.51 11.89 -0.05
C ILE A 108 -5.44 11.93 1.49
N TRP A 109 -4.33 12.43 2.04
CA TRP A 109 -4.19 12.70 3.46
C TRP A 109 -5.25 13.66 3.98
N ALA A 110 -5.38 14.83 3.35
CA ALA A 110 -6.37 15.84 3.72
C ALA A 110 -7.83 15.36 3.53
N LYS A 111 -8.05 14.39 2.63
CA LYS A 111 -9.37 13.83 2.34
C LYS A 111 -9.79 12.70 3.25
N GLY A 112 -8.87 11.88 3.75
CA GLY A 112 -9.26 10.71 4.56
C GLY A 112 -8.17 10.13 5.45
N LEU A 113 -6.92 10.00 5.00
CA LEU A 113 -5.91 9.29 5.80
C LEU A 113 -5.62 9.93 7.17
N PHE A 114 -5.91 11.22 7.36
CA PHE A 114 -5.83 11.87 8.67
C PHE A 114 -6.65 11.19 9.78
N LEU A 115 -7.67 10.40 9.42
CA LEU A 115 -8.49 9.65 10.37
C LEU A 115 -7.65 8.63 11.15
N LEU A 116 -6.63 8.03 10.52
CA LEU A 116 -5.74 7.05 11.15
C LEU A 116 -4.94 7.68 12.30
N GLN A 117 -4.48 8.92 12.16
CA GLN A 117 -3.83 9.67 13.24
C GLN A 117 -4.74 9.94 14.44
N HIS A 118 -6.06 9.94 14.22
CA HIS A 118 -7.05 10.08 15.28
C HIS A 118 -7.47 8.74 15.90
N GLY A 119 -6.83 7.63 15.49
CA GLY A 119 -7.15 6.28 15.94
C GLY A 119 -8.45 5.74 15.36
N TRP A 120 -8.87 6.25 14.20
CA TRP A 120 -10.12 5.86 13.56
C TRP A 120 -9.85 4.93 12.39
N PRO A 121 -10.40 3.70 12.38
CA PRO A 121 -10.18 2.76 11.29
C PRO A 121 -10.67 3.34 9.96
N LEU A 122 -9.80 3.27 8.96
CA LEU A 122 -10.06 3.64 7.58
C LEU A 122 -9.52 2.52 6.70
N PHE A 123 -10.29 2.13 5.69
CA PHE A 123 -9.80 1.24 4.63
C PHE A 123 -10.15 1.84 3.26
N PHE A 124 -9.38 1.49 2.25
CA PHE A 124 -9.72 1.83 0.87
C PHE A 124 -10.70 0.79 0.33
N SER A 125 -12.01 1.08 0.39
CA SER A 125 -13.06 0.15 -0.05
C SER A 125 -13.05 -0.09 -1.55
N GLU A 126 -12.49 0.85 -2.32
CA GLU A 126 -12.25 0.67 -3.74
C GLU A 126 -10.95 1.35 -4.16
N PHE A 127 -10.10 0.58 -4.83
CA PHE A 127 -9.10 1.09 -5.77
C PHE A 127 -9.08 0.19 -7.00
N GLY A 128 -8.59 0.70 -8.12
CA GLY A 128 -8.52 -0.07 -9.35
C GLY A 128 -7.69 0.61 -10.42
N PHE A 129 -7.35 -0.16 -11.43
CA PHE A 129 -6.57 0.27 -12.59
C PHE A 129 -6.89 -0.66 -13.77
N ASP A 130 -6.63 -0.22 -14.99
CA ASP A 130 -6.75 -1.07 -16.18
C ASP A 130 -5.75 -2.26 -16.09
N MET A 131 -6.30 -3.45 -15.85
CA MET A 131 -5.53 -4.66 -15.61
C MET A 131 -4.80 -5.18 -16.85
N SER A 132 -5.04 -4.62 -18.04
CA SER A 132 -4.17 -4.87 -19.21
C SER A 132 -2.73 -4.42 -18.98
N GLY A 133 -2.51 -3.50 -18.03
CA GLY A 133 -1.20 -2.91 -17.75
C GLY A 133 -0.71 -1.98 -18.87
N THR A 134 -1.60 -1.53 -19.75
CA THR A 134 -1.23 -0.64 -20.87
C THR A 134 -1.53 0.83 -20.61
N HIS A 135 -2.42 1.14 -19.67
CA HIS A 135 -2.81 2.50 -19.34
C HIS A 135 -1.73 3.18 -18.48
N ILE A 136 -1.09 4.21 -19.03
CA ILE A 136 0.09 4.86 -18.41
C ILE A 136 -0.27 5.51 -17.06
N GLY A 137 -1.37 6.26 -17.00
CA GLY A 137 -1.77 6.99 -15.78
C GLY A 137 -2.02 6.03 -14.61
N ASP A 138 -2.94 5.09 -14.81
CA ASP A 138 -3.24 3.96 -13.94
C ASP A 138 -2.01 3.19 -13.43
N ASN A 139 -1.09 2.80 -14.32
CA ASN A 139 0.12 2.08 -13.91
C ASN A 139 1.01 2.91 -12.97
N ARG A 140 1.20 4.21 -13.29
CA ARG A 140 2.02 5.13 -12.51
C ARG A 140 1.40 5.44 -11.15
N TYR A 141 0.08 5.63 -11.12
CA TYR A 141 -0.73 5.79 -9.92
C TYR A 141 -0.59 4.57 -8.99
N LEU A 142 -0.74 3.36 -9.55
CA LEU A 142 -0.76 2.12 -8.79
C LEU A 142 0.49 1.94 -7.92
N THR A 143 1.67 2.32 -8.44
CA THR A 143 2.91 2.27 -7.66
C THR A 143 2.90 3.19 -6.46
N CYS A 144 2.35 4.40 -6.61
CA CYS A 144 2.17 5.32 -5.50
C CYS A 144 1.18 4.76 -4.46
N PHE A 145 0.02 4.26 -4.91
CA PHE A 145 -0.99 3.65 -4.04
C PHE A 145 -0.40 2.52 -3.19
N LEU A 146 0.27 1.55 -3.82
CA LEU A 146 0.85 0.40 -3.12
C LEU A 146 1.92 0.81 -2.10
N SER A 147 2.64 1.90 -2.36
CA SER A 147 3.61 2.45 -1.40
C SER A 147 2.92 2.99 -0.15
N VAL A 148 1.79 3.68 -0.30
CA VAL A 148 1.00 4.23 0.80
C VAL A 148 0.29 3.13 1.57
N ALA A 149 -0.32 2.17 0.86
CA ALA A 149 -0.97 1.02 1.48
C ALA A 149 0.00 0.22 2.36
N ALA A 150 1.25 0.04 1.92
CA ALA A 150 2.29 -0.61 2.72
C ALA A 150 2.73 0.24 3.92
N GLU A 151 3.01 1.53 3.71
CA GLU A 151 3.52 2.43 4.75
C GLU A 151 2.53 2.66 5.89
N MET A 152 1.24 2.80 5.53
CA MET A 152 0.16 3.06 6.46
C MET A 152 -0.51 1.77 6.98
N ASP A 153 -0.09 0.62 6.48
CA ASP A 153 -0.66 -0.72 6.73
C ASP A 153 -2.19 -0.76 6.61
N LEU A 154 -2.67 -0.36 5.44
CA LEU A 154 -4.10 -0.18 5.19
C LEU A 154 -4.76 -1.49 4.81
N ASP A 155 -5.98 -1.69 5.30
CA ASP A 155 -6.94 -2.59 4.66
C ASP A 155 -7.42 -1.98 3.34
N TRP A 156 -7.71 -2.84 2.37
CA TRP A 156 -8.14 -2.41 1.04
C TRP A 156 -9.01 -3.46 0.36
N ALA A 157 -9.82 -3.01 -0.60
CA ALA A 157 -10.56 -3.85 -1.52
C ALA A 157 -10.37 -3.35 -2.95
N ILE A 158 -10.07 -4.28 -3.85
CA ILE A 158 -9.82 -3.97 -5.25
C ILE A 158 -11.10 -4.09 -6.07
N TRP A 159 -11.36 -3.07 -6.87
CA TRP A 159 -12.37 -3.11 -7.92
C TRP A 159 -11.72 -3.65 -9.20
N ALA A 160 -12.04 -4.86 -9.66
CA ALA A 160 -13.01 -5.80 -9.08
C ALA A 160 -12.62 -7.26 -9.30
N LEU A 161 -13.35 -8.22 -8.71
CA LEU A 161 -13.06 -9.64 -8.93
C LEU A 161 -13.50 -10.11 -10.32
N GLN A 162 -14.67 -9.69 -10.79
CA GLN A 162 -15.29 -10.21 -12.02
C GLN A 162 -14.46 -9.92 -13.26
N GLY A 163 -14.46 -10.86 -14.21
CA GLY A 163 -13.87 -10.64 -15.54
C GLY A 163 -14.85 -10.12 -16.57
N SER A 164 -16.16 -10.35 -16.39
CA SER A 164 -17.21 -9.90 -17.30
C SER A 164 -18.55 -9.70 -16.58
N TYR A 165 -19.45 -8.97 -17.22
CA TYR A 165 -20.82 -8.72 -16.73
C TYR A 165 -21.83 -9.64 -17.39
N TYR A 166 -22.84 -10.09 -16.64
CA TYR A 166 -24.00 -10.73 -17.29
C TYR A 166 -24.63 -9.79 -18.33
N ILE A 167 -24.86 -8.53 -17.94
CA ILE A 167 -25.22 -7.42 -18.84
C ILE A 167 -24.69 -6.10 -18.25
N ARG A 168 -24.11 -5.25 -19.09
CA ARG A 168 -23.74 -3.87 -18.74
C ARG A 168 -24.03 -2.96 -19.92
N GLU A 169 -24.72 -1.85 -19.66
CA GLU A 169 -25.08 -0.88 -20.70
C GLU A 169 -25.78 -1.48 -21.93
N GLY A 170 -26.57 -2.54 -21.71
CA GLY A 170 -27.28 -3.27 -22.77
C GLY A 170 -26.45 -4.30 -23.54
N ILE A 171 -25.17 -4.48 -23.18
CA ILE A 171 -24.26 -5.44 -23.81
C ILE A 171 -24.13 -6.66 -22.91
N LEU A 172 -24.42 -7.84 -23.46
CA LEU A 172 -24.22 -9.13 -22.80
C LEU A 172 -22.73 -9.46 -22.71
N ALA A 173 -22.31 -10.07 -21.61
CA ALA A 173 -20.92 -10.50 -21.41
C ALA A 173 -19.91 -9.36 -21.63
N TYR A 174 -20.24 -8.14 -21.21
CA TYR A 174 -19.34 -6.99 -21.34
C TYR A 174 -18.05 -7.24 -20.54
N ASP A 175 -16.89 -7.00 -21.14
CA ASP A 175 -15.59 -7.22 -20.50
C ASP A 175 -15.33 -6.20 -19.39
N GLU A 176 -14.93 -6.67 -18.21
CA GLU A 176 -14.48 -5.80 -17.11
C GLU A 176 -12.96 -5.70 -17.17
N SER A 177 -12.44 -4.64 -17.79
CA SER A 177 -11.00 -4.43 -17.96
C SER A 177 -10.27 -4.11 -16.65
N TYR A 178 -10.97 -3.67 -15.61
CA TYR A 178 -10.44 -3.48 -14.25
C TYR A 178 -10.56 -4.77 -13.41
N GLY A 179 -11.11 -5.83 -14.00
CA GLY A 179 -11.33 -7.12 -13.36
C GLY A 179 -10.05 -7.92 -13.11
N LEU A 180 -9.89 -8.46 -11.90
CA LEU A 180 -8.83 -9.38 -11.52
C LEU A 180 -8.82 -10.65 -12.37
N LEU A 181 -10.00 -11.12 -12.79
CA LEU A 181 -10.13 -12.32 -13.60
C LEU A 181 -10.22 -11.98 -15.11
N THR A 182 -9.77 -12.93 -15.93
CA THR A 182 -10.00 -12.89 -17.37
C THR A 182 -11.50 -12.93 -17.68
N TRP A 183 -11.88 -12.46 -18.87
CA TRP A 183 -13.26 -12.36 -19.31
C TRP A 183 -14.10 -13.63 -19.07
N ASP A 184 -13.47 -14.80 -19.22
CA ASP A 184 -14.03 -16.14 -19.06
C ASP A 184 -14.01 -16.67 -17.61
N TRP A 185 -13.51 -15.88 -16.66
CA TRP A 185 -13.38 -16.19 -15.24
C TRP A 185 -12.37 -17.31 -14.91
N CYS A 186 -11.53 -17.72 -15.86
CA CYS A 186 -10.65 -18.88 -15.69
C CYS A 186 -9.32 -18.55 -14.99
N THR A 187 -8.75 -17.38 -15.24
CA THR A 187 -7.38 -17.04 -14.78
C THR A 187 -7.28 -15.60 -14.31
N ALA A 188 -6.17 -15.27 -13.62
CA ALA A 188 -5.86 -13.89 -13.29
C ALA A 188 -5.48 -13.10 -14.54
N ARG A 189 -6.13 -11.95 -14.78
CA ARG A 189 -5.89 -11.06 -15.91
C ARG A 189 -4.49 -10.45 -15.88
N ASN A 190 -3.98 -10.15 -14.68
CA ASN A 190 -2.66 -9.59 -14.48
C ASN A 190 -1.87 -10.37 -13.40
N PRO A 191 -1.18 -11.47 -13.77
CA PRO A 191 -0.45 -12.29 -12.80
C PRO A 191 0.72 -11.58 -12.12
N SER A 192 1.36 -10.59 -12.77
CA SER A 192 2.42 -9.80 -12.15
C SER A 192 1.87 -8.90 -11.05
N PHE A 193 0.68 -8.32 -11.24
CA PHE A 193 0.00 -7.56 -10.20
C PHE A 193 -0.35 -8.41 -8.97
N ILE A 194 -0.83 -9.65 -9.16
CA ILE A 194 -1.10 -10.56 -8.03
C ILE A 194 0.16 -10.78 -7.17
N LYS A 195 1.32 -10.95 -7.80
CA LYS A 195 2.60 -11.07 -7.07
C LYS A 195 2.94 -9.78 -6.32
N ARG A 196 2.66 -8.64 -6.93
CA ARG A 196 2.98 -7.30 -6.41
C ARG A 196 2.19 -6.93 -5.15
N ILE A 197 0.93 -7.37 -5.04
CA ILE A 197 0.09 -7.10 -3.87
C ILE A 197 0.21 -8.14 -2.76
N ASN A 198 0.90 -9.26 -3.01
CA ASN A 198 0.96 -10.39 -2.08
C ASN A 198 1.45 -9.97 -0.68
N SER A 199 2.44 -9.08 -0.61
CA SER A 199 2.97 -8.57 0.66
C SER A 199 1.99 -7.69 1.42
N LEU A 200 0.98 -7.12 0.76
CA LEU A 200 -0.05 -6.26 1.36
C LEU A 200 -1.28 -7.03 1.83
N GLN A 201 -1.39 -8.33 1.51
CA GLN A 201 -2.54 -9.15 1.95
C GLN A 201 -2.49 -9.48 3.44
N SER A 202 -1.29 -9.51 4.02
CA SER A 202 -1.10 -9.61 5.47
C SER A 202 -0.75 -8.25 6.03
N ALA A 203 -1.20 -7.94 7.24
CA ALA A 203 -0.81 -6.71 7.93
C ALA A 203 0.71 -6.71 8.19
N PHE A 204 1.36 -5.57 8.04
CA PHE A 204 2.70 -5.32 8.58
C PHE A 204 2.63 -4.97 10.07
N GLN A 205 1.57 -4.31 10.51
CA GLN A 205 1.32 -3.78 11.85
C GLN A 205 -0.16 -3.90 12.18
N GLY A 206 -0.58 -4.92 12.95
CA GLY A 206 -1.99 -5.03 13.25
C GLY A 206 -2.36 -6.03 14.32
N PRO A 207 -3.63 -5.99 14.77
CA PRO A 207 -4.16 -6.99 15.68
C PRO A 207 -4.04 -8.38 15.03
N GLY A 208 -3.42 -9.32 15.73
CA GLY A 208 -3.14 -10.68 15.23
C GLY A 208 -1.67 -10.95 14.94
N LEU A 209 -0.82 -9.92 14.92
CA LEU A 209 0.63 -10.07 14.93
C LEU A 209 1.18 -10.19 16.36
N PRO A 210 2.38 -10.78 16.54
CA PRO A 210 3.02 -10.88 17.85
C PRO A 210 3.25 -9.50 18.49
N ASN A 211 2.61 -9.24 19.62
CA ASN A 211 2.83 -8.03 20.42
C ASN A 211 4.05 -8.12 21.36
N THR A 212 4.81 -9.23 21.30
CA THR A 212 5.92 -9.50 22.21
C THR A 212 7.23 -8.83 21.78
N GLN A 213 7.34 -8.40 20.53
CA GLN A 213 8.54 -7.75 19.98
C GLN A 213 8.26 -6.29 19.63
N GLN A 214 9.24 -5.43 19.84
CA GLN A 214 9.17 -4.05 19.35
C GLN A 214 9.17 -4.05 17.81
N PRO A 215 8.35 -3.20 17.17
CA PRO A 215 8.37 -3.03 15.73
C PRO A 215 9.77 -2.75 15.20
N TYR A 216 10.02 -3.18 13.98
CA TYR A 216 11.27 -2.97 13.26
C TYR A 216 11.00 -2.44 11.86
N TYR A 217 12.02 -1.89 11.22
CA TYR A 217 11.89 -1.42 9.85
C TYR A 217 12.17 -2.54 8.85
N ILE A 218 11.46 -2.50 7.73
CA ILE A 218 11.77 -3.21 6.49
C ILE A 218 11.88 -2.19 5.36
N ILE A 219 12.57 -2.55 4.28
CA ILE A 219 12.75 -1.69 3.11
C ILE A 219 11.92 -2.30 1.97
N PHE A 220 10.74 -1.73 1.74
CA PHE A 220 9.75 -2.19 0.78
C PHE A 220 9.96 -1.53 -0.59
N HIS A 221 9.87 -2.31 -1.67
CA HIS A 221 9.98 -1.84 -3.05
C HIS A 221 8.61 -1.94 -3.77
N PRO A 222 7.84 -0.84 -3.89
CA PRO A 222 6.45 -0.87 -4.34
C PRO A 222 6.27 -1.35 -5.78
N GLN A 223 7.27 -1.22 -6.67
CA GLN A 223 7.16 -1.71 -8.03
C GLN A 223 7.09 -3.24 -8.11
N SER A 224 7.85 -3.94 -7.24
CA SER A 224 7.89 -5.41 -7.22
C SER A 224 6.98 -6.03 -6.16
N GLY A 225 6.58 -5.26 -5.13
CA GLY A 225 5.89 -5.81 -3.97
C GLY A 225 6.78 -6.60 -3.02
N LEU A 226 8.10 -6.52 -3.20
CA LEU A 226 9.11 -7.27 -2.45
C LEU A 226 9.86 -6.34 -1.48
N CYS A 227 10.61 -6.94 -0.55
CA CYS A 227 11.43 -6.23 0.42
C CYS A 227 12.91 -6.55 0.24
N VAL A 228 13.78 -5.65 0.69
CA VAL A 228 15.23 -5.87 0.71
C VAL A 228 15.57 -6.94 1.74
N LEU A 229 16.29 -7.97 1.28
CA LEU A 229 16.86 -9.05 2.07
C LEU A 229 18.37 -8.90 2.11
N ALA A 230 18.95 -9.06 3.30
CA ALA A 230 20.37 -9.25 3.55
C ALA A 230 20.65 -10.74 3.78
N ARG A 231 21.16 -11.40 2.75
CA ARG A 231 21.57 -12.81 2.85
C ARG A 231 22.91 -12.96 3.58
N SER A 232 23.18 -14.16 4.07
CA SER A 232 24.42 -14.53 4.79
C SER A 232 25.71 -14.20 4.03
N SER A 233 25.65 -14.11 2.70
CA SER A 233 26.75 -13.68 1.82
C SER A 233 27.02 -12.16 1.81
N LYS A 234 26.30 -11.37 2.62
CA LYS A 234 26.31 -9.89 2.60
C LYS A 234 25.83 -9.28 1.29
N LEU A 235 25.19 -10.09 0.43
CA LEU A 235 24.50 -9.64 -0.76
C LEU A 235 23.09 -9.16 -0.39
N LEU A 236 22.68 -8.09 -1.05
CA LEU A 236 21.36 -7.49 -0.91
C LEU A 236 20.55 -7.73 -2.16
N GLU A 237 19.33 -8.25 -1.98
CA GLU A 237 18.41 -8.55 -3.07
C GLU A 237 16.96 -8.32 -2.63
N LEU A 238 16.05 -8.26 -3.60
CA LEU A 238 14.62 -8.28 -3.36
C LEU A 238 14.14 -9.70 -3.11
N GLY A 239 13.26 -9.86 -2.12
CA GLY A 239 12.56 -11.11 -1.86
C GLY A 239 11.30 -10.91 -1.00
N PRO A 240 10.64 -12.00 -0.59
CA PRO A 240 9.39 -11.93 0.17
C PRO A 240 9.56 -11.09 1.45
N CYS A 241 8.59 -10.23 1.75
CA CYS A 241 8.68 -9.35 2.92
C CYS A 241 8.64 -10.10 4.26
N ASP A 242 8.03 -11.29 4.29
CA ASP A 242 8.05 -12.18 5.47
C ASP A 242 9.43 -12.79 5.73
N GLU A 243 10.33 -12.76 4.74
CA GLU A 243 11.72 -13.18 4.88
C GLU A 243 12.67 -12.00 5.18
N SER A 244 12.14 -10.77 5.25
CA SER A 244 12.96 -9.56 5.41
C SER A 244 13.66 -9.51 6.77
N ASN A 245 14.92 -9.10 6.74
CA ASN A 245 15.67 -8.86 7.97
C ASN A 245 15.03 -7.70 8.74
N ALA A 246 15.12 -7.76 10.06
CA ALA A 246 14.72 -6.64 10.89
C ALA A 246 15.80 -5.53 10.83
N TRP A 247 15.40 -4.33 10.38
CA TRP A 247 16.26 -3.15 10.34
C TRP A 247 15.91 -2.18 11.47
N ASN A 248 16.91 -1.44 11.94
CA ASN A 248 16.74 -0.20 12.67
C ASN A 248 17.04 0.96 11.71
N TYR A 249 16.20 1.98 11.68
CA TYR A 249 16.49 3.24 11.03
C TYR A 249 16.75 4.29 12.11
N THR A 250 18.02 4.69 12.27
CA THR A 250 18.45 5.53 13.39
C THR A 250 18.16 7.01 13.14
N SER A 251 18.15 7.82 14.20
CA SER A 251 18.07 9.30 14.08
C SER A 251 19.26 9.92 13.35
N ALA A 252 20.36 9.16 13.22
CA ALA A 252 21.52 9.51 12.41
C ALA A 252 21.42 8.99 10.96
N TYR A 253 20.22 8.61 10.51
CA TYR A 253 19.91 8.16 9.15
C TYR A 253 20.62 6.87 8.74
N GLU A 254 20.91 5.96 9.67
CA GLU A 254 21.56 4.68 9.37
C GLU A 254 20.52 3.56 9.28
N LEU A 255 20.58 2.76 8.22
CA LEU A 255 19.81 1.52 8.09
C LEU A 255 20.68 0.35 8.56
N VAL A 256 20.42 -0.14 9.78
CA VAL A 256 21.22 -1.15 10.48
C VAL A 256 20.45 -2.45 10.63
N VAL A 257 21.02 -3.57 10.19
CA VAL A 257 20.45 -4.90 10.41
C VAL A 257 20.53 -5.24 11.90
N LYS A 258 19.39 -5.46 12.57
CA LYS A 258 19.32 -5.68 14.04
C LYS A 258 20.14 -6.87 14.51
N SER A 259 20.16 -7.97 13.74
CA SER A 259 20.83 -9.22 14.14
C SER A 259 22.35 -9.16 14.05
N THR A 260 22.91 -8.37 13.14
CA THR A 260 24.37 -8.31 12.91
C THR A 260 25.02 -6.99 13.31
N GLY A 261 24.22 -5.93 13.51
CA GLY A 261 24.70 -4.57 13.75
C GLY A 261 25.37 -3.93 12.53
N GLN A 262 25.33 -4.57 11.36
CA GLN A 262 25.91 -4.02 10.14
C GLN A 262 24.93 -3.04 9.48
N CYS A 263 25.44 -1.93 8.95
CA CYS A 263 24.65 -0.95 8.22
C CYS A 263 24.76 -1.11 6.71
N LEU A 264 23.71 -0.68 6.03
CA LEU A 264 23.67 -0.49 4.59
C LEU A 264 24.67 0.59 4.16
N GLN A 265 25.46 0.31 3.12
CA GLN A 265 26.47 1.22 2.59
C GLN A 265 26.44 1.29 1.07
N ALA A 266 26.54 2.51 0.56
CA ALA A 266 26.81 2.77 -0.85
C ALA A 266 28.29 2.55 -1.16
N GLN A 267 28.59 1.87 -2.26
CA GLN A 267 29.96 1.60 -2.68
C GLN A 267 30.43 2.57 -3.77
N SER A 268 29.72 2.58 -4.90
CA SER A 268 29.91 3.50 -6.02
C SER A 268 28.73 3.41 -6.96
N VAL A 269 28.61 4.36 -7.89
CA VAL A 269 27.62 4.30 -8.98
C VAL A 269 27.78 2.97 -9.74
N GLY A 270 26.66 2.30 -10.03
CA GLY A 270 26.59 1.05 -10.78
C GLY A 270 27.04 -0.20 -10.04
N LYS A 271 27.37 -0.12 -8.73
CA LYS A 271 27.76 -1.28 -7.92
C LYS A 271 26.66 -1.68 -6.95
N ASN A 272 26.72 -2.93 -6.52
CA ASN A 272 25.81 -3.46 -5.50
C ASN A 272 25.99 -2.67 -4.20
N ALA A 273 24.87 -2.36 -3.55
CA ALA A 273 24.90 -1.94 -2.16
C ALA A 273 25.45 -3.09 -1.30
N LYS A 274 26.04 -2.75 -0.15
CA LYS A 274 26.66 -3.76 0.74
C LYS A 274 26.36 -3.48 2.20
N LEU A 275 26.64 -4.46 3.04
CA LEU A 275 26.67 -4.30 4.48
C LEU A 275 28.09 -4.05 4.99
N GLY A 276 28.26 -3.02 5.83
CA GLY A 276 29.52 -2.68 6.47
C GLY A 276 29.36 -2.48 7.98
N THR A 277 30.49 -2.46 8.68
CA THR A 277 30.53 -2.29 10.14
C THR A 277 30.75 -0.84 10.58
N ASP A 278 31.22 0.03 9.67
CA ASP A 278 31.46 1.44 9.97
C ASP A 278 30.32 2.32 9.43
N CYS A 279 29.38 2.63 10.31
CA CYS A 279 28.16 3.38 9.99
C CYS A 279 28.33 4.89 10.08
N SER A 280 29.49 5.36 10.52
CA SER A 280 29.80 6.78 10.64
C SER A 280 29.99 7.49 9.29
N LYS A 281 30.31 6.73 8.24
CA LYS A 281 30.63 7.29 6.90
C LYS A 281 29.40 7.90 6.22
N PRO A 282 29.59 8.96 5.39
CA PRO A 282 28.51 9.53 4.57
C PRO A 282 27.81 8.49 3.68
N SER A 283 28.55 7.49 3.21
CA SER A 283 28.01 6.40 2.38
C SER A 283 27.06 5.46 3.12
N SER A 284 26.92 5.61 4.44
CA SER A 284 26.00 4.84 5.29
C SER A 284 24.85 5.69 5.83
N LYS A 285 24.74 6.96 5.39
CA LYS A 285 23.70 7.92 5.79
C LYS A 285 22.65 8.00 4.69
N TRP A 286 21.50 7.37 4.94
CA TRP A 286 20.42 7.18 3.98
C TRP A 286 19.27 8.14 4.28
N HIS A 287 19.10 9.14 3.44
CA HIS A 287 18.02 10.12 3.52
C HIS A 287 16.88 9.74 2.58
N LEU A 288 15.65 9.90 3.04
CA LEU A 288 14.45 9.80 2.21
C LEU A 288 14.24 11.15 1.51
N ILE A 289 14.69 11.26 0.26
CA ILE A 289 14.61 12.50 -0.53
C ILE A 289 13.42 12.47 -1.49
N SER A 290 13.31 13.54 -2.30
CA SER A 290 12.24 13.78 -3.30
C SER A 290 10.88 14.09 -2.68
N ASP A 291 9.89 14.43 -3.52
CA ASP A 291 8.56 14.81 -3.02
C ASP A 291 7.78 13.59 -2.52
N SER A 292 7.88 12.45 -3.22
CA SER A 292 7.30 11.17 -2.78
C SER A 292 7.98 10.53 -1.55
N LYS A 293 9.16 11.02 -1.15
CA LYS A 293 10.00 10.43 -0.07
C LYS A 293 10.46 9.00 -0.33
N MET A 294 10.40 8.51 -1.57
CA MET A 294 10.74 7.13 -1.92
C MET A 294 12.18 6.95 -2.42
N HIS A 295 12.93 8.02 -2.61
CA HIS A 295 14.34 7.91 -3.00
C HIS A 295 15.21 7.77 -1.75
N VAL A 296 15.64 6.54 -1.45
CA VAL A 296 16.57 6.24 -0.34
C VAL A 296 17.99 6.55 -0.80
N SER A 297 18.51 7.71 -0.39
CA SER A 297 19.70 8.35 -0.96
C SER A 297 20.87 8.46 0.02
N ALA A 298 22.09 8.22 -0.43
CA ALA A 298 23.33 8.43 0.32
C ALA A 298 24.39 9.16 -0.52
N GLU A 299 25.43 9.68 0.14
CA GLU A 299 26.58 10.32 -0.53
C GLU A 299 27.80 9.40 -0.55
N LEU A 300 28.42 9.26 -1.72
CA LEU A 300 29.63 8.46 -1.86
C LEU A 300 30.82 9.12 -1.14
N ALA A 301 31.49 8.37 -0.27
CA ALA A 301 32.58 8.88 0.57
C ALA A 301 33.78 9.44 -0.21
N LYS A 302 33.98 9.05 -1.48
CA LYS A 302 35.14 9.47 -2.28
C LYS A 302 34.96 10.83 -2.96
N ASN A 303 33.73 11.19 -3.33
CA ASN A 303 33.49 12.35 -4.21
C ASN A 303 32.18 13.11 -3.90
N GLY A 304 31.46 12.74 -2.83
CA GLY A 304 30.19 13.37 -2.46
C GLY A 304 29.06 13.17 -3.47
N THR A 305 29.24 12.30 -4.49
CA THR A 305 28.18 12.06 -5.46
C THR A 305 26.99 11.40 -4.77
N ARG A 306 25.82 11.99 -4.98
CA ARG A 306 24.56 11.47 -4.48
C ARG A 306 24.13 10.26 -5.29
N VAL A 307 23.78 9.19 -4.59
CA VAL A 307 23.27 7.94 -5.16
C VAL A 307 22.01 7.51 -4.44
N CYS A 308 21.11 6.86 -5.15
CA CYS A 308 19.90 6.26 -4.64
C CYS A 308 20.01 4.73 -4.71
N LEU A 309 19.30 4.03 -3.80
CA LEU A 309 19.05 2.61 -3.97
C LEU A 309 18.30 2.37 -5.27
N GLU A 310 18.64 1.29 -5.96
CA GLU A 310 17.98 0.84 -7.17
C GLU A 310 17.85 -0.67 -7.17
N ALA A 311 16.65 -1.19 -7.44
CA ALA A 311 16.45 -2.60 -7.71
C ALA A 311 16.74 -2.87 -9.18
N SER A 312 17.70 -3.76 -9.46
CA SER A 312 17.88 -4.24 -10.83
C SER A 312 16.84 -5.31 -11.20
N PRO A 313 16.61 -5.56 -12.50
CA PRO A 313 15.61 -6.54 -12.96
C PRO A 313 15.84 -7.98 -12.45
N ASP A 314 17.08 -8.32 -12.10
CA ASP A 314 17.48 -9.59 -11.47
C ASP A 314 17.23 -9.64 -9.95
N GLY A 315 16.69 -8.56 -9.38
CA GLY A 315 16.41 -8.42 -7.95
C GLY A 315 17.59 -7.91 -7.12
N ALA A 316 18.79 -7.71 -7.66
CA ALA A 316 19.92 -7.21 -6.87
C ALA A 316 19.73 -5.73 -6.48
N ILE A 317 20.19 -5.35 -5.28
CA ILE A 317 20.14 -3.96 -4.82
C ILE A 317 21.45 -3.24 -5.15
N ARG A 318 21.35 -2.19 -5.96
CA ARG A 318 22.48 -1.38 -6.46
C ARG A 318 22.38 0.04 -5.95
N THR A 319 23.48 0.79 -6.12
CA THR A 319 23.50 2.23 -5.94
C THR A 319 23.78 2.93 -7.26
N ASN A 320 22.86 3.77 -7.72
CA ASN A 320 22.98 4.53 -8.95
C ASN A 320 22.70 6.01 -8.72
N GLN A 321 23.05 6.87 -9.69
CA GLN A 321 22.67 8.28 -9.59
C GLN A 321 21.15 8.37 -9.47
N CYS A 322 20.68 9.22 -8.55
CA CYS A 322 19.26 9.43 -8.36
C CYS A 322 18.63 9.99 -9.65
N LYS A 323 17.56 9.36 -10.14
CA LYS A 323 16.85 9.78 -11.35
C LYS A 323 15.46 10.31 -11.01
N CYS A 324 14.85 11.02 -11.96
CA CYS A 324 13.42 11.37 -11.92
C CYS A 324 12.97 12.11 -10.65
N LEU A 325 13.85 12.92 -10.07
CA LEU A 325 13.57 13.62 -8.81
C LEU A 325 12.49 14.69 -8.96
N SER A 326 12.34 15.31 -10.14
CA SER A 326 11.29 16.28 -10.45
C SER A 326 11.24 16.62 -11.96
N VAL A 327 10.18 17.32 -12.39
CA VAL A 327 9.97 18.01 -13.67
C VAL A 327 9.82 17.11 -14.89
N ASP A 328 10.73 16.17 -15.15
CA ASP A 328 10.71 15.36 -16.36
C ASP A 328 9.53 14.35 -16.34
N PRO A 329 8.52 14.51 -17.22
CA PRO A 329 7.33 13.66 -17.22
C PRO A 329 7.57 12.29 -17.88
N THR A 330 8.67 12.13 -18.61
CA THR A 330 9.02 10.87 -19.30
C THR A 330 9.88 9.95 -18.44
N CYS A 331 10.44 10.50 -17.36
CA CYS A 331 11.35 9.78 -16.48
C CYS A 331 10.59 8.82 -15.55
N ASP A 332 10.99 7.55 -15.55
CA ASP A 332 10.44 6.50 -14.67
C ASP A 332 11.31 6.34 -13.40
N PRO A 333 10.79 6.72 -12.22
CA PRO A 333 11.51 6.61 -10.95
C PRO A 333 11.41 5.22 -10.29
N GLU A 334 10.52 4.35 -10.75
CA GLU A 334 9.97 3.25 -9.93
C GLU A 334 11.02 2.25 -9.44
N SER A 335 12.06 1.99 -10.25
CA SER A 335 13.16 1.10 -9.86
C SER A 335 14.02 1.64 -8.70
N GLN A 336 13.93 2.95 -8.41
CA GLN A 336 14.62 3.62 -7.30
C GLN A 336 13.69 3.97 -6.14
N TRP A 337 12.42 3.60 -6.22
CA TRP A 337 11.47 3.84 -5.16
C TRP A 337 11.52 2.75 -4.11
N PHE A 338 11.78 3.15 -2.87
CA PHE A 338 11.75 2.29 -1.70
C PHE A 338 11.08 3.04 -0.54
N LYS A 339 10.28 2.34 0.25
CA LYS A 339 9.73 2.84 1.51
C LYS A 339 10.39 2.12 2.68
N VAL A 340 10.79 2.85 3.70
CA VAL A 340 11.28 2.30 4.96
C VAL A 340 10.10 2.27 5.93
N ILE A 341 9.44 1.11 6.03
CA ILE A 341 8.15 0.96 6.73
C ILE A 341 8.31 0.12 7.99
N LEU A 342 7.42 0.29 8.95
CA LEU A 342 7.39 -0.50 10.18
C LEU A 342 6.71 -1.86 9.95
N SER A 343 7.23 -2.88 10.62
CA SER A 343 6.68 -4.23 10.65
C SER A 343 6.76 -4.80 12.07
N SER A 344 5.75 -5.57 12.43
CA SER A 344 5.64 -6.38 13.65
C SER A 344 5.41 -7.86 13.32
N ARG A 345 5.63 -8.26 12.06
CA ARG A 345 5.60 -9.68 11.66
C ARG A 345 6.70 -10.46 12.38
N ASP A 346 6.57 -11.78 12.42
CA ASP A 346 7.62 -12.63 12.98
C ASP A 346 8.92 -12.48 12.18
N ILE A 347 10.04 -12.41 12.90
CA ILE A 347 11.37 -12.36 12.30
C ILE A 347 11.81 -13.79 11.96
N PRO A 348 12.20 -14.08 10.70
CA PRO A 348 12.74 -15.39 10.33
C PRO A 348 13.89 -15.83 11.24
N GLY A 349 13.78 -17.03 11.82
CA GLY A 349 14.78 -17.60 12.73
C GLY A 349 14.65 -17.17 14.19
N GLY A 350 13.62 -16.41 14.56
CA GLY A 350 13.16 -16.29 15.94
C GLY A 350 12.26 -17.45 16.36
N ASP A 351 12.11 -17.69 17.67
CA ASP A 351 11.12 -18.65 18.20
C ASP A 351 9.70 -18.15 17.89
N SER A 352 9.13 -18.57 16.76
CA SER A 352 7.74 -18.23 16.37
C SER A 352 6.78 -19.36 16.74
N ILE A 353 5.62 -18.97 17.30
CA ILE A 353 4.50 -19.86 17.69
C ILE A 353 3.37 -19.86 16.64
N LEU A 354 3.41 -19.00 15.61
CA LEU A 354 2.32 -18.89 14.63
C LEU A 354 2.84 -18.65 13.21
N GLN A 355 3.11 -19.73 12.48
CA GLN A 355 3.13 -19.69 11.02
C GLN A 355 1.70 -19.69 10.50
N LEU A 356 1.20 -18.54 10.03
CA LEU A 356 0.11 -18.54 9.07
C LEU A 356 0.63 -19.15 7.75
N PRO A 357 -0.12 -20.03 7.09
CA PRO A 357 0.37 -20.71 5.90
C PRO A 357 0.61 -19.69 4.78
N SER A 358 1.86 -19.56 4.34
CA SER A 358 2.29 -18.78 3.18
C SER A 358 1.86 -19.37 1.83
N LEU A 359 0.80 -20.19 1.83
CA LEU A 359 0.29 -20.80 0.60
C LEU A 359 -0.57 -19.75 -0.12
N GLY A 360 0.05 -19.03 -1.04
CA GLY A 360 -0.67 -18.25 -2.05
C GLY A 360 -1.74 -19.13 -2.73
N PRO A 361 -2.83 -18.54 -3.27
CA PRO A 361 -4.05 -19.30 -3.58
C PRO A 361 -3.98 -20.27 -4.77
N TRP A 362 -2.79 -20.59 -5.32
CA TRP A 362 -2.66 -21.38 -6.54
C TRP A 362 -1.46 -22.32 -6.49
N PRO A 363 -1.65 -23.66 -6.52
CA PRO A 363 -0.54 -24.58 -6.72
C PRO A 363 0.01 -24.42 -8.16
N PRO A 364 1.32 -24.63 -8.38
CA PRO A 364 1.87 -24.67 -9.72
C PRO A 364 1.29 -25.88 -10.45
N THR A 365 0.43 -25.65 -11.44
CA THR A 365 0.04 -26.69 -12.38
C THR A 365 1.23 -27.03 -13.27
N SER A 366 1.95 -28.09 -12.91
CA SER A 366 2.79 -28.82 -13.84
C SER A 366 1.89 -29.55 -14.84
N LEU A 367 1.71 -29.00 -16.03
CA LEU A 367 1.25 -29.79 -17.17
C LEU A 367 2.49 -30.32 -17.88
N SER A 368 2.89 -31.53 -17.47
CA SER A 368 3.66 -32.45 -18.28
C SER A 368 2.70 -33.26 -19.16
N SER A 369 3.15 -33.51 -20.39
CA SER A 369 2.57 -34.22 -21.55
C SER A 369 1.50 -33.50 -22.35
#